data_AF-A0A343J602-F1
#
_entry.id   AF-A0A343J602-F1
#
_cell.length_a   1.000
_cell.length_b   1.000
_cell.length_c   1.000
_cell.angle_alpha   90.00
_cell.angle_beta   90.00
_cell.angle_gamma   90.00
#
_symmetry.space_group_name_H-M   'P 1'
#
loop_
_entity.id
_entity.type
_entity.pdbx_description
1 polymer ?
#
loop_
_entity_poly.entity_id
_entity_poly.type
_entity_poly.pdbx_seq_one_letter_code
_entity_poly.pdbx_strand_id
1 'polypeptide(L)' 'LITHAYSKALLFLGSGSVIHSMESIVGYSPNKSQNMALMGGLTKYVPITKTTFYVGTLSLCGIPPFACFWSKDE' A
#
# COMPACT_ATOMS: atom_id res chain seq x y z
N LEU A 1 -14.05 13.34 2.40
CA LEU A 1 -14.50 12.05 2.99
C LEU A 1 -14.35 10.85 2.04
N ILE A 2 -14.94 10.90 0.84
CA ILE A 2 -14.96 9.78 -0.13
C ILE A 2 -13.54 9.41 -0.64
N THR A 3 -12.75 10.40 -1.05
CA THR A 3 -11.37 10.20 -1.54
C THR A 3 -10.43 9.63 -0.47
N HIS A 4 -10.63 10.02 0.79
CA HIS A 4 -9.92 9.46 1.93
C HIS A 4 -10.30 7.99 2.19
N ALA A 5 -11.58 7.64 2.08
CA ALA A 5 -12.04 6.25 2.24
C ALA A 5 -11.44 5.34 1.15
N TYR A 6 -11.47 5.76 -0.12
CA TYR A 6 -10.87 5.00 -1.21
C TYR A 6 -9.34 4.92 -1.09
N SER A 7 -8.66 5.99 -0.69
CA SER A 7 -7.21 5.98 -0.49
C SER A 7 -6.81 5.00 0.63
N LYS A 8 -7.53 4.98 1.74
CA LYS A 8 -7.32 3.99 2.81
C LYS A 8 -7.62 2.56 2.37
N ALA A 9 -8.71 2.35 1.62
CA ALA A 9 -9.05 1.03 1.10
C ALA A 9 -7.96 0.49 0.16
N LEU A 10 -7.43 1.34 -0.74
CA LEU A 10 -6.33 0.97 -1.63
C LEU A 10 -5.06 0.58 -0.86
N LEU A 11 -4.70 1.33 0.19
CA LEU A 11 -3.55 1.00 1.03
C LEU A 11 -3.74 -0.31 1.80
N PHE A 12 -4.95 -0.56 2.33
CA PHE A 12 -5.23 -1.77 3.09
C PHE A 12 -5.20 -3.02 2.19
N LEU A 13 -5.82 -2.94 1.01
CA LEU A 13 -5.79 -4.01 0.01
C LEU A 13 -4.38 -4.23 -0.54
N GLY A 14 -3.63 -3.16 -0.79
CA GLY A 14 -2.22 -3.26 -1.20
C GLY A 14 -1.35 -3.93 -0.14
N SER A 15 -1.51 -3.55 1.13
CA SER A 15 -0.81 -4.19 2.26
C SER A 15 -1.16 -5.68 2.39
N GLY A 16 -2.45 -6.03 2.27
CA GLY A 16 -2.90 -7.43 2.27
C GLY A 16 -2.29 -8.26 1.14
N SER A 17 -2.19 -7.70 -0.06
CA SER A 17 -1.52 -8.35 -1.20
C SER A 17 -0.02 -8.59 -0.93
N VAL A 18 0.67 -7.67 -0.25
CA VAL A 18 2.08 -7.83 0.13
C VAL A 18 2.25 -8.90 1.21
N ILE A 19 1.39 -8.93 2.23
CA ILE A 19 1.43 -9.94 3.30
C ILE A 19 1.16 -11.34 2.72
N HIS A 20 0.17 -11.46 1.83
CA HIS A 20 -0.10 -12.73 1.14
C HIS A 20 1.07 -13.18 0.26
N SER A 21 1.72 -12.24 -0.43
CA SER A 21 2.94 -12.54 -1.20
C SER A 21 4.07 -12.99 -0.27
N MET A 22 4.18 -12.42 0.93
CA MET A 22 5.18 -12.83 1.92
C MET A 22 4.97 -14.21 2.51
N GLU A 23 3.72 -14.61 2.68
CA GLU A 23 3.36 -15.93 3.16
C GLU A 23 3.93 -17.04 2.27
N SER A 24 3.96 -16.81 0.95
CA SER A 24 4.54 -17.76 0.00
C SER A 24 6.07 -17.90 0.08
N ILE A 25 6.78 -16.90 0.64
CA ILE A 25 8.25 -16.87 0.73
C ILE A 25 8.71 -17.34 2.12
N VAL A 26 8.03 -16.88 3.18
CA VAL A 26 8.46 -17.03 4.58
C VAL A 26 7.72 -18.16 5.32
N GLY A 27 6.63 -18.67 4.74
CA GLY A 27 5.71 -19.59 5.39
C GLY A 27 4.76 -18.88 6.37
N TYR A 28 3.70 -19.58 6.80
CA TYR A 28 2.65 -19.01 7.67
C TYR A 28 3.19 -18.72 9.07
N SER A 29 3.76 -17.53 9.27
CA SER A 29 4.19 -17.03 10.57
C SER A 29 3.94 -15.52 10.64
N PRO A 30 2.92 -15.05 11.37
CA PRO A 30 2.52 -13.64 11.37
C PRO A 30 3.63 -12.71 11.85
N ASN A 31 4.46 -13.18 12.79
CA ASN A 31 5.60 -12.41 13.31
C ASN A 31 6.74 -12.26 12.28
N LYS A 32 6.87 -13.18 11.32
CA LYS A 32 7.92 -13.10 10.28
C LYS A 32 7.41 -12.41 9.01
N SER A 33 6.17 -12.67 8.60
CA SER A 33 5.58 -12.09 7.38
C SER A 33 5.29 -10.59 7.49
N GLN A 34 5.04 -10.07 8.70
CA GLN A 34 4.83 -8.63 8.95
C GLN A 34 6.09 -7.90 9.43
N ASN A 35 7.23 -8.58 9.55
CA ASN A 35 8.47 -7.92 9.97
C ASN A 35 9.05 -7.11 8.81
N MET A 36 9.03 -5.78 8.93
CA MET A 36 9.54 -4.86 7.90
C MET A 36 11.00 -5.12 7.50
N ALA A 37 11.83 -5.65 8.40
CA ALA A 37 13.22 -5.99 8.10
C ALA A 37 13.35 -7.11 7.05
N LEU A 38 12.36 -8.00 6.97
CA LEU A 38 12.30 -9.09 6.00
C LEU A 38 11.55 -8.71 4.72
N MET A 39 10.94 -7.51 4.67
CA MET A 39 10.09 -7.03 3.57
C MET A 39 10.81 -6.35 2.40
N GLY A 40 12.14 -6.43 2.37
CA GLY A 40 12.96 -5.92 1.26
C GLY A 40 12.79 -6.70 -0.05
N GLY A 41 12.94 -6.01 -1.18
CA GLY A 41 13.04 -6.65 -2.51
C GLY A 41 11.71 -7.09 -3.15
N LEU A 42 10.58 -7.03 -2.44
CA LEU A 42 9.26 -7.42 -2.97
C LEU A 42 8.78 -6.52 -4.13
N THR A 43 9.32 -5.31 -4.24
CA THR A 43 8.98 -4.36 -5.31
C THR A 43 9.24 -4.89 -6.71
N LYS A 44 10.13 -5.89 -6.88
CA LYS A 44 10.39 -6.55 -8.18
C LYS A 44 9.35 -7.63 -8.52
N TYR A 45 8.75 -8.24 -7.51
CA TYR A 45 7.80 -9.36 -7.67
C TYR A 45 6.34 -8.91 -7.75
N VAL A 46 5.99 -7.79 -7.12
CA VAL A 46 4.63 -7.21 -7.13
C VAL A 46 4.59 -5.79 -7.71
N PRO A 47 4.84 -5.59 -9.02
CA PRO A 47 4.92 -4.27 -9.64
C PRO A 47 3.57 -3.53 -9.66
N ILE A 48 2.46 -4.27 -9.78
CA ILE A 48 1.09 -3.71 -9.77
C ILE A 48 0.75 -3.20 -8.37
N THR A 49 0.94 -4.04 -7.34
CA THR A 49 0.70 -3.68 -5.93
C THR A 49 1.58 -2.51 -5.50
N LYS A 50 2.83 -2.44 -5.96
CA LYS A 50 3.72 -1.28 -5.74
C LYS A 50 3.08 0.01 -6.27
N THR A 51 2.61 -0.01 -7.52
CA THR A 51 2.11 1.19 -8.20
C THR A 51 0.82 1.69 -7.55
N THR A 52 -0.11 0.79 -7.22
CA THR A 52 -1.36 1.14 -6.53
C THR A 52 -1.12 1.65 -5.11
N PHE A 53 -0.19 1.04 -4.36
CA PHE A 53 0.19 1.49 -3.03
C PHE A 53 0.88 2.87 -3.06
N TYR A 54 1.72 3.11 -4.07
CA TYR A 54 2.39 4.40 -4.25
C TYR A 54 1.39 5.51 -4.59
N VAL A 55 0.45 5.27 -5.49
CA VAL A 55 -0.63 6.21 -5.82
C VAL A 55 -1.55 6.46 -4.61
N GLY A 56 -1.89 5.41 -3.84
CA GLY A 56 -2.66 5.54 -2.60
C GLY A 56 -1.95 6.38 -1.53
N THR A 57 -0.63 6.23 -1.41
CA THR A 57 0.20 7.01 -0.48
C THR A 57 0.30 8.47 -0.91
N LEU A 58 0.56 8.72 -2.21
CA LEU A 58 0.62 10.08 -2.76
C LEU A 58 -0.72 10.81 -2.65
N SER A 59 -1.82 10.09 -2.85
CA SER A 59 -3.17 10.59 -2.57
C SER A 59 -3.26 11.01 -1.09
N LEU A 60 -2.91 10.15 -0.13
CA LEU A 60 -3.00 10.49 1.30
C LEU A 60 -2.10 11.67 1.73
N CYS A 61 -0.93 11.82 1.10
CA CYS A 61 -0.03 12.95 1.32
C CYS A 61 -0.55 14.29 0.79
N GLY A 62 -1.60 14.30 -0.04
CA GLY A 62 -2.20 15.54 -0.56
C GLY A 62 -1.23 16.37 -1.40
N ILE A 63 -0.39 15.73 -2.21
CA ILE A 63 0.59 16.42 -3.07
C ILE A 63 -0.15 16.98 -4.33
N PRO A 64 0.13 18.21 -4.78
CA PRO A 64 -0.50 18.84 -5.96
C PRO A 64 0.02 18.20 -7.26
N PRO A 65 -0.47 17.00 -7.61
CA PRO A 65 -1.36 16.75 -8.74
C PRO A 65 -2.44 15.66 -8.50
N PHE A 66 -2.63 15.18 -7.26
CA PHE A 66 -3.56 14.07 -6.95
C PHE A 66 -4.89 14.54 -6.34
N ALA A 67 -5.95 13.76 -6.56
CA ALA A 67 -7.33 14.08 -6.18
C ALA A 67 -7.53 14.46 -4.70
N CYS A 68 -6.66 13.98 -3.80
CA CYS A 68 -6.76 14.29 -2.39
C CYS A 68 -6.23 15.68 -2.01
N PHE A 69 -5.41 16.35 -2.84
CA PHE A 69 -5.07 17.76 -2.65
C PHE A 69 -6.33 18.62 -2.79
N TRP A 70 -7.10 18.36 -3.86
CA TRP A 70 -8.35 19.08 -4.14
C TRP A 70 -9.47 18.76 -3.14
N SER A 71 -9.50 17.53 -2.59
CA SER A 71 -10.46 17.14 -1.53
C SER A 71 -10.06 17.52 -0.10
N LYS A 72 -8.94 18.24 0.10
CA LYS A 72 -8.45 18.63 1.43
C LYS A 72 -8.57 20.14 1.68
N ASP A 73 -8.71 20.93 0.62
CA ASP A 73 -9.07 22.35 0.66
C ASP A 73 -10.60 22.59 0.69
N GLU A 74 -11.39 21.54 0.48
CA GLU A 74 -12.84 21.47 0.72
C GLU A 74 -13.13 20.65 2.00
#